data_AF-A0A9E4L499-F1
#
_entry.id   AF-A0A9E4L499-F1
#
_cell.length_a   1.000
_cell.length_b   1.000
_cell.length_c   1.000
_cell.angle_alpha   90.00
_cell.angle_beta   90.00
_cell.angle_gamma   90.00
#
_symmetry.space_group_name_H-M   'P 1'
#
loop_
_entity.id
_entity.type
_entity.pdbx_description
1 polymer ?
#
loop_
_entity_poly.entity_id
_entity_poly.type
_entity_poly.pdbx_seq_one_letter_code
_entity_poly.pdbx_strand_id
1 'polypeptide(L)'
;MGETARRESQASRASSAASTSQFRLLATNRLEPLFLTQFLGAFNDNLFKQAFIVMLTFGALIANGNSAIYVNLAAGLFVLPFFLFSAVAGTLADTYEKSRLIRFVKLGEVAIATLAGIALYLESVAALFGVLFLLGVQSTFFGQLKYAILPQHLHASDLVGGNAVVQMGTFVAILLGTIAGGVEAG
;
A
#
# COMPACT_ATOMS: atom_id res chain seq x y z
N MET A 1 41.92 -11.59 -23.18
CA MET A 1 41.01 -12.46 -22.38
C MET A 1 40.96 -12.10 -20.88
N GLY A 2 41.98 -11.47 -20.27
CA GLY A 2 41.98 -11.16 -18.82
C GLY A 2 41.25 -9.88 -18.37
N GLU A 3 40.99 -8.93 -19.26
CA GLU A 3 40.34 -7.65 -18.93
C GLU A 3 38.82 -7.78 -18.74
N THR A 4 38.17 -8.64 -19.52
CA THR A 4 36.73 -8.94 -19.40
C THR A 4 36.42 -9.63 -18.08
N ALA A 5 37.23 -10.62 -17.66
CA ALA A 5 37.07 -11.31 -16.37
C ALA A 5 37.29 -10.38 -15.16
N ARG A 6 38.19 -9.38 -15.26
CA ARG A 6 38.39 -8.37 -14.21
C ARG A 6 37.20 -7.40 -14.10
N ARG A 7 36.61 -7.00 -15.24
CA ARG A 7 35.43 -6.13 -15.27
C ARG A 7 34.19 -6.83 -14.71
N GLU A 8 34.00 -8.11 -15.01
CA GLU A 8 32.92 -8.93 -14.44
C GLU A 8 33.08 -9.13 -12.92
N SER A 9 34.31 -9.38 -12.45
CA SER A 9 34.61 -9.51 -11.02
C SER A 9 34.41 -8.19 -10.26
N GLN A 10 34.77 -7.05 -10.85
CA GLN A 10 34.53 -5.72 -10.27
C GLN A 10 33.04 -5.33 -10.29
N ALA A 11 32.30 -5.63 -11.37
CA ALA A 11 30.87 -5.39 -11.45
C ALA A 11 30.07 -6.24 -10.44
N SER A 12 30.45 -7.51 -10.28
CA SER A 12 29.86 -8.42 -9.28
C SER A 12 30.13 -7.94 -7.85
N ARG A 13 31.35 -7.49 -7.55
CA ARG A 13 31.70 -6.93 -6.23
C ARG A 13 31.00 -5.60 -5.95
N ALA A 14 30.84 -4.73 -6.95
CA ALA A 14 30.12 -3.47 -6.81
C ALA A 14 28.62 -3.69 -6.57
N SER A 15 28.01 -4.67 -7.24
CA SER A 15 26.61 -5.07 -7.03
C SER A 15 26.40 -5.66 -5.62
N SER A 16 27.31 -6.52 -5.16
CA SER A 16 27.27 -7.09 -3.81
C SER A 16 27.42 -6.01 -2.72
N ALA A 17 28.38 -5.09 -2.86
CA ALA A 17 28.59 -4.00 -1.90
C ALA A 17 27.43 -2.98 -1.88
N ALA A 18 26.83 -2.70 -3.04
CA ALA A 18 25.66 -1.84 -3.16
C ALA A 18 24.42 -2.46 -2.48
N SER A 19 24.23 -3.78 -2.57
CA SER A 19 23.11 -4.47 -1.89
C SER A 19 23.18 -4.34 -0.36
N THR A 20 24.36 -4.47 0.22
CA THR A 20 24.59 -4.29 1.67
C THR A 20 24.36 -2.84 2.12
N SER A 21 24.56 -1.86 1.23
CA SER A 21 24.31 -0.44 1.52
C SER A 21 22.82 -0.08 1.49
N GLN A 22 22.01 -0.70 0.62
CA GLN A 22 20.60 -0.35 0.47
C GLN A 22 19.74 -0.81 1.66
N PHE A 23 20.00 -2.00 2.21
CA PHE A 23 19.32 -2.46 3.44
C PHE A 23 19.76 -1.70 4.69
N ARG A 24 20.95 -1.08 4.70
CA ARG A 24 21.36 -0.16 5.78
C ARG A 24 20.52 1.12 5.83
N LEU A 25 19.85 1.50 4.74
CA LEU A 25 18.91 2.64 4.74
C LEU A 25 17.66 2.34 5.58
N LEU A 26 17.21 1.08 5.67
CA LEU A 26 16.15 0.68 6.61
C LEU A 26 16.59 0.81 8.06
N ALA A 27 17.88 0.57 8.34
CA ALA A 27 18.47 0.70 9.68
C ALA A 27 18.78 2.15 10.07
N THR A 28 18.47 3.13 9.20
CA THR A 28 18.52 4.54 9.58
C THR A 28 17.13 5.04 9.99
N ASN A 29 17.04 5.72 11.14
CA ASN A 29 15.82 6.32 11.73
C ASN A 29 15.02 7.26 10.79
N ARG A 30 15.50 7.53 9.57
CA ARG A 30 14.87 8.42 8.59
C ARG A 30 13.85 7.71 7.70
N LEU A 31 14.11 6.45 7.32
CA LEU A 31 13.25 5.70 6.39
C LEU A 31 12.30 4.75 7.11
N GLU A 32 12.71 4.23 8.27
CA GLU A 32 11.96 3.25 9.05
C GLU A 32 10.50 3.65 9.34
N PRO A 33 10.19 4.87 9.84
CA PRO A 33 8.80 5.21 10.18
C PRO A 33 7.91 5.26 8.93
N LEU A 34 8.44 5.79 7.82
CA LEU A 34 7.73 5.85 6.55
C LEU A 34 7.51 4.45 5.97
N PHE A 35 8.54 3.60 6.02
CA PHE A 35 8.47 2.22 5.58
C PHE A 35 7.38 1.45 6.33
N LEU A 36 7.38 1.51 7.67
CA LEU A 36 6.39 0.78 8.48
C LEU A 36 4.98 1.29 8.24
N THR A 37 4.81 2.62 8.17
CA THR A 37 3.53 3.27 7.87
C THR A 37 2.95 2.81 6.53
N GLN A 38 3.82 2.66 5.52
CA GLN A 38 3.42 2.20 4.19
C GLN A 38 3.18 0.70 4.14
N PHE A 39 4.03 -0.10 4.81
CA PHE A 39 3.87 -1.54 4.92
C PHE A 39 2.54 -1.89 5.58
N LEU A 40 2.25 -1.32 6.74
CA LEU A 40 1.01 -1.56 7.47
C LEU A 40 -0.22 -1.08 6.69
N GLY A 41 -0.13 0.07 6.02
CA GLY A 41 -1.23 0.57 5.19
C GLY A 41 -1.53 -0.37 4.02
N ALA A 42 -0.50 -0.75 3.25
CA ALA A 42 -0.67 -1.67 2.13
C ALA A 42 -1.15 -3.06 2.57
N PHE A 43 -0.70 -3.53 3.73
CA PHE A 43 -1.20 -4.77 4.33
C PHE A 43 -2.68 -4.65 4.68
N ASN A 44 -3.08 -3.59 5.39
CA ASN A 44 -4.46 -3.35 5.81
C ASN A 44 -5.43 -3.25 4.62
N ASP A 45 -5.07 -2.48 3.61
CA ASP A 45 -5.90 -2.30 2.41
C ASP A 45 -6.18 -3.64 1.72
N ASN A 46 -5.15 -4.48 1.60
CA ASN A 46 -5.28 -5.77 0.93
C ASN A 46 -5.89 -6.84 1.82
N LEU A 47 -5.66 -6.80 3.13
CA LEU A 47 -6.34 -7.64 4.10
C LEU A 47 -7.85 -7.45 3.99
N PHE A 48 -8.32 -6.21 4.14
CA PHE A 48 -9.75 -5.91 4.08
C PHE A 48 -10.35 -6.24 2.70
N LYS A 49 -9.72 -5.76 1.62
CA LYS A 49 -10.22 -6.01 0.26
C LYS A 49 -10.34 -7.50 -0.02
N GLN A 50 -9.34 -8.30 0.36
CA GLN A 50 -9.33 -9.73 0.06
C GLN A 50 -10.28 -10.51 0.96
N ALA A 51 -10.36 -10.19 2.26
CA ALA A 51 -11.38 -10.72 3.15
C ALA A 51 -12.79 -10.45 2.60
N PHE A 52 -13.04 -9.21 2.15
CA PHE A 52 -14.32 -8.85 1.58
C PHE A 52 -14.62 -9.61 0.28
N ILE A 53 -13.64 -9.76 -0.62
CA ILE A 53 -13.80 -10.54 -1.86
C ILE A 53 -14.13 -12.01 -1.56
N VAL A 54 -13.46 -12.63 -0.58
CA VAL A 54 -13.76 -14.02 -0.18
C VAL A 54 -15.17 -14.11 0.41
N MET A 55 -15.56 -13.18 1.28
CA MET A 55 -16.91 -13.10 1.82
C MET A 55 -17.98 -12.92 0.72
N LEU A 56 -17.71 -12.13 -0.32
CA LEU A 56 -18.63 -11.99 -1.47
C LEU A 56 -18.70 -13.25 -2.34
N THR A 57 -17.60 -14.02 -2.39
CA THR A 57 -17.47 -15.20 -3.25
C THR A 57 -18.10 -16.44 -2.61
N PHE A 58 -17.92 -16.62 -1.30
CA PHE A 58 -18.31 -17.81 -0.56
C PHE A 58 -19.37 -17.54 0.52
N GLY A 59 -19.61 -16.29 0.89
CA GLY A 59 -20.56 -15.93 1.93
C GLY A 59 -22.02 -16.08 1.49
N ALA A 60 -22.85 -16.51 2.44
CA ALA A 60 -24.29 -16.67 2.25
C ALA A 60 -25.04 -15.35 2.01
N LEU A 61 -24.40 -14.20 2.26
CA LEU A 61 -25.00 -12.86 2.12
C LEU A 61 -25.37 -12.52 0.66
N ILE A 62 -24.74 -13.15 -0.34
CA ILE A 62 -25.08 -13.00 -1.77
C ILE A 62 -25.48 -14.36 -2.37
N ALA A 63 -26.09 -15.24 -1.58
CA ALA A 63 -26.46 -16.61 -1.99
C ALA A 63 -27.37 -16.73 -3.23
N ASN A 64 -27.91 -15.63 -3.75
CA ASN A 64 -28.78 -15.60 -4.94
C ASN A 64 -28.25 -14.69 -6.08
N GLY A 65 -27.04 -14.15 -5.97
CA GLY A 65 -26.45 -13.22 -6.95
C GLY A 65 -25.22 -13.77 -7.66
N ASN A 66 -24.88 -13.20 -8.82
CA ASN A 66 -23.63 -13.52 -9.52
C ASN A 66 -22.45 -12.89 -8.76
N SER A 67 -21.79 -13.68 -7.90
CA SER A 67 -20.66 -13.26 -7.07
C SER A 67 -19.56 -12.56 -7.88
N ALA A 68 -19.35 -12.94 -9.14
CA ALA A 68 -18.39 -12.31 -10.03
C ALA A 68 -18.68 -10.81 -10.28
N ILE A 69 -19.96 -10.40 -10.36
CA ILE A 69 -20.33 -8.99 -10.53
C ILE A 69 -19.92 -8.18 -9.30
N TYR A 70 -20.19 -8.69 -8.10
CA TYR A 70 -19.86 -8.00 -6.86
C TYR A 70 -18.34 -7.94 -6.60
N VAL A 71 -17.61 -9.00 -6.94
CA VAL A 71 -16.14 -9.01 -6.87
C VAL A 71 -15.54 -7.98 -7.84
N ASN A 72 -16.03 -7.93 -9.09
CA ASN A 72 -15.59 -6.93 -10.06
C ASN A 72 -15.95 -5.50 -9.64
N LEU A 73 -17.14 -5.32 -9.06
CA LEU A 73 -17.56 -4.04 -8.49
C LEU A 73 -16.65 -3.63 -7.33
N ALA A 74 -16.27 -4.55 -6.45
CA ALA A 74 -15.36 -4.28 -5.34
C ALA A 74 -13.99 -3.83 -5.84
N ALA A 75 -13.41 -4.58 -6.79
CA ALA A 75 -12.14 -4.22 -7.42
C ALA A 75 -12.22 -2.84 -8.10
N GLY A 76 -13.30 -2.59 -8.85
CA GLY A 76 -13.55 -1.30 -9.51
C GLY A 76 -13.69 -0.15 -8.52
N LEU A 77 -14.50 -0.30 -7.47
CA LEU A 77 -14.72 0.73 -6.45
C LEU A 77 -13.47 1.04 -5.64
N PHE A 78 -12.60 0.06 -5.40
CA PHE A 78 -11.32 0.31 -4.74
C PHE A 78 -10.36 1.13 -5.63
N VAL A 79 -10.33 0.85 -6.93
CA VAL A 79 -9.42 1.53 -7.89
C VAL A 79 -9.97 2.89 -8.34
N LEU A 80 -11.29 3.06 -8.40
CA LEU A 80 -11.95 4.27 -8.91
C LEU A 80 -11.45 5.58 -8.24
N PRO A 81 -11.29 5.66 -6.91
CA PRO A 81 -10.73 6.84 -6.25
C PRO A 81 -9.36 7.27 -6.79
N PHE A 82 -8.49 6.32 -7.15
CA PHE A 82 -7.16 6.63 -7.67
C PHE A 82 -7.26 7.41 -8.97
N PHE A 83 -8.21 7.05 -9.81
CA PHE A 83 -8.48 7.76 -11.06
C PHE A 83 -9.08 9.15 -10.79
N LEU A 84 -10.10 9.23 -9.93
CA LEU A 84 -10.85 10.47 -9.71
C LEU A 84 -10.08 11.53 -8.92
N PHE A 85 -9.30 11.12 -7.92
CA PHE A 85 -8.73 12.03 -6.93
C PHE A 85 -7.21 12.18 -7.01
N SER A 86 -6.51 11.48 -7.92
CA SER A 86 -5.04 11.56 -8.03
C SER A 86 -4.52 12.98 -8.28
N ALA A 87 -5.15 13.75 -9.18
CA ALA A 87 -4.75 15.12 -9.49
C ALA A 87 -4.93 16.06 -8.28
N VAL A 88 -6.05 15.91 -7.57
CA VAL A 88 -6.34 16.67 -6.35
C VAL A 88 -5.34 16.32 -5.26
N ALA A 89 -5.12 15.02 -5.01
CA ALA A 89 -4.17 14.53 -4.04
C ALA A 89 -2.74 14.99 -4.34
N GLY A 90 -2.31 14.98 -5.61
CA GLY A 90 -1.01 15.49 -6.05
C GLY A 90 -0.87 16.99 -5.77
N THR A 91 -1.86 17.79 -6.15
CA THR A 91 -1.86 19.23 -5.91
C THR A 91 -1.78 19.56 -4.42
N LEU A 92 -2.55 18.85 -3.59
CA LEU A 92 -2.50 18.99 -2.13
C LEU A 92 -1.15 18.56 -1.56
N ALA A 93 -0.58 17.46 -2.05
CA ALA A 93 0.73 16.99 -1.64
C ALA A 93 1.81 18.04 -1.93
N ASP A 94 1.73 18.75 -3.05
CA ASP A 94 2.70 19.78 -3.42
C ASP A 94 2.55 21.06 -2.59
N THR A 95 1.31 21.50 -2.33
CA THR A 95 1.02 22.80 -1.70
C THR A 95 1.12 22.81 -0.17
N TYR A 96 0.79 21.71 0.50
CA TYR A 96 0.76 21.67 1.97
C TYR A 96 1.97 20.95 2.56
N GLU A 97 2.11 21.02 3.90
CA GLU A 97 3.15 20.31 4.65
C GLU A 97 2.85 18.80 4.69
N LYS A 98 3.79 17.99 4.21
CA LYS A 98 3.57 16.57 3.88
C LYS A 98 3.32 15.75 5.15
N SER A 99 4.01 16.05 6.25
CA SER A 99 3.88 15.30 7.50
C SER A 99 2.49 15.46 8.13
N ARG A 100 1.94 16.69 8.14
CA ARG A 100 0.58 16.98 8.61
C ARG A 100 -0.46 16.30 7.75
N LEU A 101 -0.33 16.35 6.42
CA LEU A 101 -1.25 15.64 5.52
C LEU A 101 -1.19 14.13 5.74
N ILE A 102 0.00 13.54 5.86
CA ILE A 102 0.16 12.11 6.14
C ILE A 102 -0.50 11.73 7.46
N ARG A 103 -0.30 12.51 8.52
CA ARG A 103 -0.95 12.27 9.82
C ARG A 103 -2.47 12.30 9.70
N PHE A 104 -3.03 13.29 9.00
CA PHE A 104 -4.48 13.39 8.80
C PHE A 104 -5.03 12.19 8.03
N VAL A 105 -4.37 11.83 6.92
CA VAL A 105 -4.75 10.68 6.08
C VAL A 105 -4.63 9.36 6.86
N LYS A 106 -3.64 9.22 7.74
CA LYS A 106 -3.49 8.05 8.61
C LYS A 106 -4.48 7.99 9.77
N LEU A 107 -4.87 9.13 10.34
CA LEU A 107 -5.98 9.17 11.30
C LEU A 107 -7.30 8.77 10.62
N GLY A 108 -7.51 9.21 9.38
CA GLY A 108 -8.63 8.77 8.54
C GLY A 108 -8.64 7.25 8.32
N GLU A 109 -7.48 6.64 8.08
CA GLU A 109 -7.34 5.18 7.93
C GLU A 109 -7.84 4.41 9.17
N VAL A 110 -7.50 4.86 10.37
CA VAL A 110 -7.97 4.24 11.62
C VAL A 110 -9.48 4.37 11.78
N ALA A 111 -10.05 5.52 11.42
CA ALA A 111 -11.50 5.72 11.42
C ALA A 111 -12.19 4.78 10.41
N ILE A 112 -11.63 4.64 9.21
CA ILE A 112 -12.15 3.74 8.18
C ILE A 112 -12.04 2.28 8.61
N ALA A 113 -10.94 1.88 9.25
CA ALA A 113 -10.77 0.53 9.81
C ALA A 113 -11.79 0.25 10.94
N THR A 114 -12.12 1.25 11.74
CA THR A 114 -13.18 1.13 12.76
C THR A 114 -14.55 0.96 12.11
N LEU A 115 -14.85 1.75 11.07
CA LEU A 115 -16.07 1.60 10.28
C LEU A 115 -16.14 0.24 9.58
N ALA A 116 -15.00 -0.30 9.14
CA ALA A 116 -14.90 -1.65 8.57
C ALA A 116 -15.35 -2.71 9.58
N GLY A 117 -14.83 -2.66 10.81
CA GLY A 117 -15.23 -3.57 11.89
C GLY A 117 -16.72 -3.46 12.22
N ILE A 118 -17.28 -2.25 12.25
CA ILE A 118 -18.72 -2.02 12.46
C ILE A 118 -19.54 -2.59 11.28
N ALA A 119 -19.12 -2.34 10.03
CA ALA A 119 -19.81 -2.81 8.85
C ALA A 119 -19.82 -4.35 8.75
N LEU A 120 -18.72 -5.00 9.16
CA LEU A 120 -18.64 -6.46 9.29
C LEU A 120 -19.57 -6.98 10.39
N TYR A 121 -19.57 -6.36 11.57
CA TYR A 121 -20.46 -6.75 12.67
C TYR A 121 -21.94 -6.62 12.31
N LEU A 122 -22.30 -5.62 11.51
CA LEU A 122 -23.66 -5.41 11.01
C LEU A 122 -24.00 -6.26 9.77
N GLU A 123 -23.05 -7.05 9.25
CA GLU A 123 -23.17 -7.86 8.03
C GLU A 123 -23.70 -7.08 6.81
N SER A 124 -23.43 -5.77 6.77
CA SER A 124 -23.99 -4.89 5.75
C SER A 124 -23.06 -4.79 4.54
N VAL A 125 -23.40 -5.55 3.49
CA VAL A 125 -22.66 -5.54 2.21
C VAL A 125 -22.52 -4.13 1.64
N ALA A 126 -23.58 -3.33 1.68
CA ALA A 126 -23.54 -1.94 1.19
C ALA A 126 -22.56 -1.07 2.00
N ALA A 127 -22.54 -1.22 3.33
CA ALA A 127 -21.59 -0.50 4.17
C ALA A 127 -20.14 -0.93 3.89
N LEU A 128 -19.90 -2.23 3.65
CA LEU A 128 -18.58 -2.75 3.29
C LEU A 128 -18.08 -2.22 1.95
N PHE A 129 -18.95 -2.08 0.94
CA PHE A 129 -18.61 -1.38 -0.31
C PHE A 129 -18.27 0.09 -0.07
N GLY A 130 -19.01 0.77 0.81
CA GLY A 130 -18.71 2.15 1.20
C GLY A 130 -17.34 2.27 1.86
N VAL A 131 -17.02 1.39 2.80
CA VAL A 131 -15.72 1.30 3.45
C VAL A 131 -14.61 1.03 2.43
N LEU A 132 -14.83 0.11 1.48
CA LEU A 132 -13.86 -0.21 0.44
C LEU A 132 -13.54 0.99 -0.44
N PHE A 133 -14.56 1.78 -0.81
CA PHE A 133 -14.37 3.03 -1.54
C PHE A 133 -13.58 4.05 -0.71
N LEU A 134 -13.94 4.23 0.57
CA LEU A 134 -13.23 5.15 1.46
C LEU A 134 -11.76 4.76 1.67
N LEU A 135 -11.46 3.45 1.77
CA LEU A 135 -10.09 2.95 1.77
C LEU A 135 -9.38 3.38 0.47
N GLY A 136 -9.98 3.14 -0.70
CA GLY A 136 -9.39 3.58 -1.97
C GLY A 136 -9.12 5.10 -2.03
N VAL A 137 -10.02 5.93 -1.49
CA VAL A 137 -9.81 7.38 -1.36
C VAL A 137 -8.58 7.65 -0.49
N GLN A 138 -8.53 7.09 0.72
CA GLN A 138 -7.43 7.27 1.65
C GLN A 138 -6.09 6.82 1.04
N SER A 139 -6.03 5.64 0.40
CA SER A 139 -4.85 5.10 -0.27
C SER A 139 -4.40 5.97 -1.45
N THR A 140 -5.34 6.64 -2.14
CA THR A 140 -5.02 7.60 -3.21
C THR A 140 -4.24 8.79 -2.67
N PHE A 141 -4.74 9.40 -1.58
CA PHE A 141 -4.06 10.54 -0.95
C PHE A 141 -2.70 10.14 -0.37
N PHE A 142 -2.63 9.04 0.38
CA PHE A 142 -1.38 8.54 0.94
C PHE A 142 -0.38 8.15 -0.16
N GLY A 143 -0.88 7.59 -1.26
CA GLY A 143 -0.09 7.18 -2.43
C GLY A 143 0.61 8.33 -3.15
N GLN A 144 0.03 9.53 -3.19
CA GLN A 144 0.72 10.73 -3.72
C GLN A 144 1.67 11.34 -2.69
N LEU A 145 1.25 11.38 -1.41
CA LEU A 145 2.06 11.92 -0.32
C LEU A 145 3.37 11.17 -0.11
N LYS A 146 3.39 9.84 -0.26
CA LYS A 146 4.60 9.03 -0.07
C LYS A 146 5.71 9.39 -1.06
N TYR A 147 5.37 9.68 -2.32
CA TYR A 147 6.36 10.06 -3.33
C TYR A 147 6.80 11.52 -3.17
N ALA A 148 5.95 12.38 -2.63
CA ALA A 148 6.31 13.75 -2.32
C ALA A 148 7.25 13.86 -1.10
N ILE A 149 7.11 12.98 -0.10
CA ILE A 149 7.90 13.04 1.14
C ILE A 149 9.24 12.29 1.05
N LEU A 150 9.34 11.26 0.20
CA LEU A 150 10.55 10.43 0.08
C LEU A 150 11.81 11.24 -0.35
N PRO A 151 11.74 12.15 -1.35
CA PRO A 151 12.84 13.06 -1.71
C PRO A 151 13.28 14.02 -0.61
N GLN A 152 12.41 14.29 0.37
CA GLN A 152 12.71 15.20 1.48
C GLN A 152 13.45 14.48 2.63
N HIS A 153 13.31 13.17 2.74
CA HIS A 153 13.85 12.37 3.86
C HIS A 153 15.15 11.64 3.51
N LEU A 154 15.44 11.47 2.23
CA LEU A 154 16.61 10.76 1.73
C LEU A 154 17.52 11.67 0.90
N HIS A 155 18.82 11.42 0.97
CA HIS A 155 19.78 12.07 0.08
C HIS A 155 19.60 11.56 -1.35
N ALA A 156 19.92 12.39 -2.35
CA ALA A 156 19.74 12.06 -3.77
C ALA A 156 20.40 10.72 -4.18
N SER A 157 21.55 10.40 -3.59
CA SER A 157 22.27 9.12 -3.79
C SER A 157 21.49 7.90 -3.30
N ASP A 158 20.64 8.09 -2.29
CA ASP A 158 19.96 7.02 -1.56
C ASP A 158 18.51 6.84 -2.01
N LEU A 159 17.97 7.79 -2.81
CA LEU A 159 16.58 7.80 -3.25
C LEU A 159 16.17 6.54 -4.00
N VAL A 160 17.02 6.09 -4.93
CA VAL A 160 16.72 4.90 -5.75
C VAL A 160 16.66 3.66 -4.87
N GLY A 161 17.63 3.48 -3.97
CA GLY A 161 17.67 2.36 -3.04
C GLY A 161 16.52 2.38 -2.04
N GLY A 162 16.26 3.53 -1.42
CA GLY A 162 15.16 3.70 -0.47
C GLY A 162 13.80 3.46 -1.11
N ASN A 163 13.58 3.97 -2.33
CA ASN A 163 12.36 3.70 -3.09
C ASN A 163 12.20 2.22 -3.44
N ALA A 164 13.28 1.54 -3.86
CA ALA A 164 13.25 0.11 -4.16
C ALA A 164 12.84 -0.72 -2.93
N VAL A 165 13.44 -0.43 -1.77
CA VAL A 165 13.13 -1.10 -0.52
C VAL A 165 11.67 -0.88 -0.10
N VAL A 166 11.20 0.37 -0.15
CA VAL A 166 9.81 0.70 0.18
C VAL A 166 8.82 0.00 -0.74
N GLN A 167 9.11 -0.07 -2.04
CA GLN A 167 8.28 -0.79 -3.01
C GLN A 167 8.28 -2.30 -2.75
N MET A 168 9.45 -2.92 -2.49
CA MET A 168 9.53 -4.34 -2.13
C MET A 168 8.72 -4.65 -0.87
N GLY A 169 8.87 -3.85 0.18
CA GLY A 169 8.07 -3.99 1.40
C GLY A 169 6.57 -3.87 1.14
N THR A 170 6.18 -2.92 0.29
CA THR A 170 4.78 -2.75 -0.13
C THR A 170 4.25 -4.00 -0.85
N PHE A 171 5.03 -4.57 -1.78
CA PHE A 171 4.66 -5.81 -2.46
C PHE A 171 4.49 -6.97 -1.48
N VAL A 172 5.43 -7.14 -0.55
CA VAL A 172 5.32 -8.16 0.50
C VAL A 172 4.08 -7.95 1.35
N ALA A 173 3.79 -6.71 1.76
CA ALA A 173 2.60 -6.37 2.51
C ALA A 173 1.30 -6.70 1.75
N ILE A 174 1.22 -6.40 0.46
CA ILE A 174 0.09 -6.74 -0.41
C ILE A 174 -0.12 -8.26 -0.43
N LEU A 175 0.95 -9.04 -0.62
CA LEU A 175 0.89 -10.50 -0.66
C LEU A 175 0.42 -11.08 0.67
N LEU A 176 1.02 -10.63 1.78
CA LEU A 176 0.66 -11.07 3.12
C LEU A 176 -0.79 -10.71 3.44
N GLY A 177 -1.23 -9.49 3.15
CA GLY A 177 -2.62 -9.06 3.33
C GLY A 177 -3.58 -9.89 2.49
N THR A 178 -3.18 -10.23 1.26
CA THR A 178 -4.01 -11.06 0.38
C THR A 178 -4.19 -12.48 0.91
N ILE A 179 -3.11 -13.09 1.39
CA ILE A 179 -3.15 -14.43 1.97
C ILE A 179 -3.95 -14.40 3.28
N ALA A 180 -3.61 -13.49 4.20
CA ALA A 180 -4.27 -13.37 5.49
C ALA A 180 -5.77 -13.09 5.32
N GLY A 181 -6.16 -12.17 4.43
CA GLY A 181 -7.56 -11.87 4.17
C GLY A 181 -8.33 -13.05 3.60
N GLY A 182 -7.68 -13.87 2.79
CA GLY A 182 -8.27 -15.11 2.30
C GLY A 182 -8.49 -16.15 3.40
N VAL A 183 -7.56 -16.25 4.36
CA VAL A 183 -7.64 -17.21 5.48
C VAL A 183 -8.66 -16.77 6.54
N GLU A 184 -8.73 -15.48 6.88
CA GLU A 184 -9.65 -14.98 7.91
C GLU A 184 -11.12 -15.00 7.46
N ALA A 185 -11.38 -14.96 6.16
CA ALA A 185 -12.73 -14.90 5.59
C ALA A 185 -13.24 -16.24 5.01
N GLY A 186 -12.38 -17.26 4.93
CA GLY A 186 -12.71 -18.60 4.42
C GLY A 186 -12.95 -19.58 5.54
#